data_AF-A0A101V538-F1
#
_entry.id   AF-A0A101V538-F1
#
_cell.length_a   1.000
_cell.length_b   1.000
_cell.length_c   1.000
_cell.angle_alpha   90.00
_cell.angle_beta   90.00
_cell.angle_gamma   90.00
#
_symmetry.space_group_name_H-M   'P 1'
#
loop_
_entity.id
_entity.type
_entity.pdbx_description
1 polymer ?
#
loop_
_entity_poly.entity_id
_entity_poly.type
_entity_poly.pdbx_seq_one_letter_code
_entity_poly.pdbx_strand_id
1 'polypeptide(L)'
;MARRTSLEDSSCAIAQALDVVGDWWTLLIVRDAARGVHRFDELQRELGMSRKVLTERLRLLVDAEVLVRVPYQDRPVRHEYRLTPRGRALLPVLVALQDWGDAWVLGDGSTTATATEASLEAQRVHELVGTRIPELRLSDHDGEPRDPVAADTPYTVLYCFPGAYARAGAYPPGWNDIPGAPGCTLESCTYRDRLADFTATGATVHGVSTQRPDEQREFAKRERLRFPLLSDAGLSLIAALRLPTFRAAGASRLKRLTLVVDRERVVRDVQYPVPDVVASVEEALAAVRRLGSPE
;
A
#
# COMPACT_ATOMS: atom_id res chain seq x y z
N MET A 1 -9.06 4.68 35.00
CA MET A 1 -9.61 4.28 33.69
C MET A 1 -11.12 4.44 33.78
N ALA A 2 -11.73 5.25 32.91
CA ALA A 2 -13.19 5.26 32.82
C ALA A 2 -13.64 3.84 32.45
N ARG A 3 -14.50 3.25 33.29
CA ARG A 3 -15.11 1.95 33.05
C ARG A 3 -15.90 2.08 31.75
N ARG A 4 -15.43 1.43 30.67
CA ARG A 4 -16.13 1.43 29.39
C ARG A 4 -17.51 0.85 29.65
N THR A 5 -18.56 1.59 29.30
CA THR A 5 -19.91 1.06 29.19
C THR A 5 -19.83 -0.05 28.16
N SER A 6 -19.82 -1.30 28.62
CA SER A 6 -19.99 -2.44 27.71
C SER A 6 -21.31 -2.21 27.01
N LEU A 7 -21.27 -2.13 25.67
CA LEU A 7 -22.47 -1.99 24.87
C LEU A 7 -23.29 -3.26 25.10
N GLU A 8 -24.48 -3.12 25.71
CA GLU A 8 -25.29 -4.23 26.22
C GLU A 8 -25.73 -5.22 25.12
N ASP A 9 -25.62 -4.81 23.84
CA ASP A 9 -25.86 -5.68 22.69
C ASP A 9 -24.65 -6.57 22.40
N SER A 10 -24.63 -7.72 23.08
CA SER A 10 -23.64 -8.80 22.85
C SER A 10 -23.66 -9.38 21.42
N SER A 11 -24.73 -9.14 20.64
CA SER A 11 -24.85 -9.64 19.26
C SER A 11 -24.38 -8.64 18.20
N CYS A 12 -24.19 -7.37 18.57
CA CYS A 12 -23.71 -6.33 17.67
C CYS A 12 -22.19 -6.44 17.45
N ALA A 13 -21.79 -7.04 16.32
CA ALA A 13 -20.37 -7.21 15.97
C ALA A 13 -19.60 -5.87 15.91
N ILE A 14 -20.25 -4.77 15.53
CA ILE A 14 -19.65 -3.42 15.52
C ILE A 14 -19.30 -2.99 16.94
N ALA A 15 -20.25 -3.13 17.87
CA ALA A 15 -20.06 -2.80 19.28
C ALA A 15 -18.90 -3.62 19.89
N GLN A 16 -18.89 -4.93 19.64
CA GLN A 16 -17.84 -5.82 20.12
C GLN A 16 -16.47 -5.50 19.50
N ALA A 17 -16.42 -5.12 18.22
CA ALA A 17 -15.17 -4.69 17.59
C ALA A 17 -14.63 -3.40 18.23
N LEU A 18 -15.50 -2.45 18.59
CA LEU A 18 -15.10 -1.19 19.23
C LEU A 18 -14.48 -1.41 20.61
N ASP A 19 -14.76 -2.50 21.31
CA ASP A 19 -14.05 -2.85 22.55
C ASP A 19 -12.56 -3.12 22.30
N VAL A 20 -12.21 -3.62 21.12
CA VAL A 20 -10.82 -3.86 20.70
C VAL A 20 -10.21 -2.62 20.03
N VAL A 21 -10.88 -2.07 19.00
CA VAL A 21 -10.30 -1.05 18.10
C VAL A 21 -10.90 0.35 18.23
N GLY A 22 -11.87 0.55 19.13
CA GLY A 22 -12.54 1.85 19.28
C GLY A 22 -11.72 2.92 20.00
N ASP A 23 -10.56 2.57 20.55
CA ASP A 23 -9.58 3.56 20.98
C ASP A 23 -8.70 3.95 19.80
N TRP A 24 -8.58 5.24 19.52
CA TRP A 24 -7.90 5.73 18.32
C TRP A 24 -6.41 5.33 18.25
N TRP A 25 -5.72 5.17 19.39
CA TRP A 25 -4.33 4.71 19.41
C TRP A 25 -4.18 3.28 18.89
N THR A 26 -5.19 2.41 19.09
CA THR A 26 -5.15 1.03 18.61
C THR A 26 -4.94 1.00 17.09
N LEU A 27 -5.74 1.78 16.33
CA LEU A 27 -5.62 1.81 14.88
C LEU A 27 -4.32 2.47 14.43
N LEU A 28 -3.78 3.45 15.17
CA LEU A 28 -2.46 4.02 14.88
C LEU A 28 -1.30 3.05 15.14
N ILE A 29 -1.40 2.18 16.15
CA ILE A 29 -0.43 1.11 16.39
C ILE A 29 -0.50 0.09 15.25
N VAL A 30 -1.70 -0.36 14.85
CA VAL A 30 -1.87 -1.29 13.72
C VAL A 30 -1.32 -0.68 12.42
N ARG A 31 -1.58 0.60 12.20
CA ARG A 31 -1.04 1.39 11.08
C ARG A 31 0.49 1.36 11.06
N ASP A 32 1.15 1.63 12.18
CA ASP A 32 2.62 1.69 12.23
C ASP A 32 3.24 0.28 12.15
N ALA A 33 2.58 -0.73 12.74
CA ALA A 33 2.97 -2.13 12.58
C ALA A 33 2.86 -2.59 11.11
N ALA A 34 1.84 -2.13 10.36
CA ALA A 34 1.72 -2.38 8.93
C ALA A 34 2.87 -1.76 8.12
N ARG A 35 3.44 -0.63 8.58
CA ARG A 35 4.63 0.01 7.98
C ARG A 35 5.95 -0.68 8.29
N GLY A 36 5.95 -1.70 9.15
CA GLY A 36 7.17 -2.35 9.62
C GLY A 36 7.71 -1.84 10.96
N VAL A 37 7.01 -0.92 11.64
CA VAL A 37 7.42 -0.42 12.96
C VAL A 37 6.94 -1.41 14.02
N HIS A 38 7.80 -2.36 14.39
CA HIS A 38 7.43 -3.47 15.29
C HIS A 38 8.00 -3.33 16.69
N ARG A 39 8.99 -2.47 16.90
CA ARG A 39 9.69 -2.33 18.19
C ARG A 39 9.03 -1.29 19.08
N PHE A 40 9.02 -1.56 20.38
CA PHE A 40 8.36 -0.69 21.36
C PHE A 40 8.88 0.75 21.34
N ASP A 41 10.21 0.95 21.37
CA ASP A 41 10.80 2.29 21.42
C ASP A 41 10.56 3.08 20.12
N GLU A 42 10.49 2.40 18.98
CA GLU A 42 10.15 3.01 17.70
C GLU A 42 8.67 3.41 17.67
N LEU A 43 7.75 2.50 18.02
CA LEU A 43 6.33 2.81 18.16
C LEU A 43 6.09 3.98 19.13
N GLN A 44 6.80 4.00 20.26
CA GLN A 44 6.70 5.10 21.24
C GLN A 44 7.11 6.44 20.63
N ARG A 45 8.20 6.45 19.85
CA ARG A 45 8.72 7.66 19.21
C ARG A 45 7.78 8.15 18.11
N GLU A 46 7.31 7.26 17.22
CA GLU A 46 6.43 7.60 16.11
C GLU A 46 5.05 8.10 16.58
N LEU A 47 4.49 7.47 17.62
CA LEU A 47 3.15 7.79 18.11
C LEU A 47 3.13 8.91 19.16
N GLY A 48 4.28 9.26 19.75
CA GLY A 48 4.36 10.24 20.85
C GLY A 48 3.63 9.81 22.12
N MET A 49 3.29 8.52 22.24
CA MET A 49 2.55 7.98 23.38
C MET A 49 3.43 7.86 24.63
N SER A 50 2.83 8.04 25.81
CA SER A 50 3.52 7.66 27.05
C SER A 50 3.76 6.14 27.07
N ARG A 51 4.90 5.72 27.64
CA ARG A 51 5.26 4.29 27.77
C ARG A 51 4.17 3.47 28.44
N LYS A 52 3.52 4.03 29.45
CA LYS A 52 2.43 3.38 30.18
C LYS A 52 1.26 3.08 29.26
N VAL A 53 0.77 4.09 28.54
CA VAL A 53 -0.37 3.92 27.62
C VAL A 53 0.00 2.96 26.48
N LEU A 54 1.19 3.07 25.90
CA LEU A 54 1.63 2.14 24.84
C LEU A 54 1.68 0.69 25.34
N THR A 55 2.18 0.46 26.56
CA THR A 55 2.21 -0.88 27.18
C THR A 55 0.79 -1.44 27.35
N GLU A 56 -0.15 -0.64 27.85
CA GLU A 56 -1.55 -1.04 28.03
C GLU A 56 -2.21 -1.39 26.67
N ARG A 57 -1.97 -0.59 25.62
CA ARG A 57 -2.54 -0.84 24.28
C ARG A 57 -1.94 -2.04 23.58
N LEU A 58 -0.62 -2.22 23.66
CA LEU A 58 0.03 -3.40 23.09
C LEU A 58 -0.43 -4.68 23.78
N ARG A 59 -0.62 -4.65 25.11
CA ARG A 59 -1.20 -5.78 25.84
C ARG A 59 -2.61 -6.10 25.35
N LEU A 60 -3.49 -5.09 25.24
CA LEU A 60 -4.84 -5.29 24.70
C LEU A 60 -4.82 -5.95 23.31
N LEU A 61 -3.94 -5.49 22.41
CA LEU A 61 -3.85 -6.01 21.05
C LEU A 61 -3.25 -7.42 20.99
N VAL A 62 -2.35 -7.76 21.90
CA VAL A 62 -1.83 -9.14 22.03
C VAL A 62 -2.89 -10.06 22.62
N ASP A 63 -3.58 -9.64 23.68
CA ASP A 63 -4.66 -10.41 24.31
C ASP A 63 -5.84 -10.65 23.34
N ALA A 64 -6.10 -9.69 22.43
CA ALA A 64 -7.09 -9.81 21.36
C ALA A 64 -6.58 -10.51 20.08
N GLU A 65 -5.36 -11.06 20.10
CA GLU A 65 -4.71 -11.72 18.96
C GLU A 65 -4.59 -10.87 17.70
N VAL A 66 -4.62 -9.55 17.82
CA VAL A 66 -4.37 -8.60 16.71
C VAL A 66 -2.88 -8.49 16.44
N LEU A 67 -2.08 -8.50 17.51
CA LEU A 67 -0.62 -8.55 17.47
C LEU A 67 -0.11 -9.83 18.11
N VAL A 68 1.04 -10.30 17.65
CA VAL A 68 1.82 -11.35 18.32
C VAL A 68 3.15 -10.78 18.78
N ARG A 69 3.56 -11.17 19.98
CA ARG A 69 4.84 -10.77 20.57
C ARG A 69 5.92 -11.79 20.17
N VAL A 70 6.91 -11.37 19.39
CA VAL A 70 7.96 -12.25 18.85
C VAL A 70 9.31 -11.83 19.44
N PRO A 71 10.12 -12.75 20.02
CA PRO A 71 11.47 -12.42 20.46
C PRO A 71 12.37 -12.17 19.24
N TYR A 72 13.15 -11.08 19.26
CA TYR A 72 14.14 -10.77 18.21
C TYR A 72 15.59 -10.77 18.73
N GLN A 73 15.77 -10.88 20.05
CA GLN A 73 17.05 -10.92 20.73
C GLN A 73 16.88 -11.78 21.99
N ASP A 74 17.85 -12.62 22.32
CA ASP A 74 17.75 -13.55 23.46
C ASP A 74 18.39 -13.04 24.76
N ARG A 75 19.31 -12.06 24.70
CA ARG A 75 20.06 -11.58 25.87
C ARG A 75 20.33 -10.06 25.85
N PRO A 76 19.65 -9.25 26.69
CA PRO A 76 18.38 -9.56 27.34
C PRO A 76 17.29 -9.87 26.31
N VAL A 77 16.27 -10.66 26.68
CA VAL A 77 15.18 -10.98 25.76
C VAL A 77 14.43 -9.70 25.38
N ARG A 78 14.42 -9.37 24.08
CA ARG A 78 13.63 -8.25 23.55
C ARG A 78 12.61 -8.76 22.56
N HIS A 79 11.46 -8.09 22.56
CA HIS A 79 10.34 -8.48 21.73
C HIS A 79 9.95 -7.36 20.78
N GLU A 80 9.38 -7.78 19.66
CA GLU A 80 8.70 -6.93 18.70
C GLU A 80 7.25 -7.41 18.54
N TYR A 81 6.41 -6.56 17.96
CA TYR A 81 4.98 -6.77 17.81
C TYR A 81 4.65 -6.86 16.33
N ARG A 82 4.23 -8.04 15.87
CA ARG A 82 3.88 -8.30 14.47
C ARG A 82 2.37 -8.50 14.32
N LEU A 83 1.81 -8.06 13.20
CA LEU A 83 0.41 -8.30 12.87
C LEU A 83 0.16 -9.81 12.65
N THR A 84 -0.89 -10.32 13.29
CA THR A 84 -1.44 -11.65 13.01
C THR A 84 -2.37 -11.59 11.78
N PRO A 85 -2.93 -12.73 11.30
CA PRO A 85 -4.01 -12.69 10.33
C PRO A 85 -5.20 -11.82 10.77
N ARG A 86 -5.57 -11.86 12.06
CA ARG A 86 -6.64 -11.02 12.63
C ARG A 86 -6.28 -9.54 12.61
N GLY A 87 -5.01 -9.19 12.88
CA GLY A 87 -4.55 -7.81 12.75
C GLY A 87 -4.49 -7.32 11.31
N ARG A 88 -4.07 -8.17 10.37
CA ARG A 88 -4.11 -7.83 8.93
C ARG A 88 -5.53 -7.65 8.40
N ALA A 89 -6.52 -8.30 9.00
CA ALA A 89 -7.93 -8.08 8.66
C ALA A 89 -8.44 -6.65 9.00
N LEU A 90 -7.66 -5.85 9.75
CA LEU A 90 -7.96 -4.43 10.01
C LEU A 90 -7.41 -3.48 8.95
N LEU A 91 -6.55 -3.93 8.03
CA LEU A 91 -5.99 -3.06 7.00
C LEU A 91 -7.05 -2.40 6.12
N PRO A 92 -8.13 -3.09 5.68
CA PRO A 92 -9.24 -2.43 4.99
C PRO A 92 -9.92 -1.31 5.78
N VAL A 93 -9.94 -1.41 7.12
CA VAL A 93 -10.47 -0.33 7.98
C VAL A 93 -9.55 0.89 7.93
N LEU A 94 -8.23 0.68 7.96
CA LEU A 94 -7.25 1.77 7.83
C LEU A 94 -7.36 2.47 6.47
N VAL A 95 -7.50 1.70 5.40
CA VAL A 95 -7.69 2.25 4.04
C VAL A 95 -9.01 3.01 3.94
N ALA A 96 -10.10 2.46 4.47
CA ALA A 96 -11.39 3.17 4.47
C ALA A 96 -11.34 4.48 5.29
N LEU A 97 -10.63 4.48 6.43
CA LEU A 97 -10.41 5.70 7.22
C LEU A 97 -9.54 6.72 6.48
N GLN A 98 -8.52 6.26 5.75
CA GLN A 98 -7.71 7.12 4.91
C GLN A 98 -8.53 7.71 3.76
N ASP A 99 -9.27 6.88 3.01
CA ASP A 99 -10.18 7.31 1.93
C ASP A 99 -11.14 8.39 2.44
N TRP A 100 -11.76 8.16 3.60
CA TRP A 100 -12.67 9.12 4.19
C TRP A 100 -11.96 10.41 4.61
N GLY A 101 -10.78 10.32 5.22
CA GLY A 101 -9.99 11.49 5.61
C GLY A 101 -9.50 12.30 4.41
N ASP A 102 -9.00 11.63 3.38
CA ASP A 102 -8.54 12.27 2.14
C ASP A 102 -9.70 12.96 1.42
N ALA A 103 -10.89 12.35 1.40
CA ALA A 103 -12.06 12.96 0.77
C ALA A 103 -12.64 14.12 1.59
N TRP A 104 -12.92 13.92 2.88
CA TRP A 104 -13.79 14.81 3.65
C TRP A 104 -13.08 15.71 4.66
N VAL A 105 -11.84 15.37 5.05
CA VAL A 105 -11.05 16.16 6.02
C VAL A 105 -9.98 16.97 5.32
N LEU A 106 -9.31 16.39 4.32
CA LEU A 106 -8.18 17.01 3.61
C LEU A 106 -8.55 17.48 2.19
N GLY A 107 -9.62 16.95 1.62
CA GLY A 107 -10.08 17.21 0.25
C GLY A 107 -11.42 17.94 0.19
N ASP A 108 -12.05 17.88 -0.98
CA ASP A 108 -13.32 18.55 -1.31
C ASP A 108 -14.52 17.59 -1.41
N GLY A 109 -14.34 16.34 -1.00
CA GLY A 109 -15.34 15.28 -1.09
C GLY A 109 -15.50 14.64 -2.47
N SER A 110 -14.75 15.09 -3.49
CA SER A 110 -14.84 14.54 -4.84
C SER A 110 -14.19 13.15 -4.94
N THR A 111 -14.79 12.27 -5.74
CA THR A 111 -14.19 10.98 -6.09
C THR A 111 -13.38 11.13 -7.37
N THR A 112 -12.06 11.01 -7.24
CA THR A 112 -11.11 11.09 -8.35
C THR A 112 -10.05 9.99 -8.22
N ALA A 113 -9.60 9.44 -9.35
CA ALA A 113 -8.50 8.48 -9.41
C ALA A 113 -7.13 9.17 -9.61
N THR A 114 -7.09 10.48 -9.41
CA THR A 114 -5.89 11.32 -9.42
C THR A 114 -5.94 12.34 -8.28
N ALA A 115 -5.00 13.28 -8.26
CA ALA A 115 -4.97 14.44 -7.37
C ALA A 115 -4.33 15.65 -8.07
N THR A 116 -4.33 16.78 -7.39
CA THR A 116 -3.52 17.94 -7.78
C THR A 116 -2.14 17.84 -7.12
N GLU A 117 -1.11 18.38 -7.78
CA GLU A 117 0.26 18.46 -7.26
C GLU A 117 0.34 19.11 -5.87
N ALA A 118 -0.49 20.12 -5.62
CA ALA A 118 -0.51 20.85 -4.35
C ALA A 118 -1.32 20.17 -3.23
N SER A 119 -1.91 19.00 -3.48
CA SER A 119 -2.74 18.31 -2.49
C SER A 119 -1.92 17.70 -1.36
N LEU A 120 -2.51 17.61 -0.16
CA LEU A 120 -1.89 16.90 0.97
C LEU A 120 -1.71 15.41 0.70
N GLU A 121 -2.55 14.83 -0.15
CA GLU A 121 -2.37 13.47 -0.65
C GLU A 121 -1.09 13.36 -1.50
N ALA A 122 -0.85 14.30 -2.41
CA ALA A 122 0.36 14.32 -3.22
C ALA A 122 1.62 14.57 -2.40
N GLN A 123 1.57 15.50 -1.43
CA GLN A 123 2.65 15.70 -0.48
C GLN A 123 2.99 14.41 0.28
N ARG A 124 1.99 13.72 0.82
CA ARG A 124 2.16 12.45 1.55
C ARG A 124 2.86 11.38 0.70
N VAL A 125 2.53 11.30 -0.58
CA VAL A 125 3.11 10.31 -1.50
C VAL A 125 4.57 10.65 -1.80
N HIS A 126 4.91 11.92 -2.04
CA HIS A 126 6.30 12.35 -2.22
C HIS A 126 7.17 12.17 -0.97
N GLU A 127 6.60 12.32 0.23
CA GLU A 127 7.27 12.03 1.50
C GLU A 127 7.66 10.55 1.68
N LEU A 128 7.24 9.65 0.78
CA LEU A 128 7.72 8.27 0.76
C LEU A 128 9.20 8.17 0.35
N VAL A 129 9.78 9.15 -0.34
CA VAL A 129 11.21 9.14 -0.67
C VAL A 129 12.05 9.05 0.60
N GLY A 130 12.96 8.08 0.65
CA GLY A 130 13.78 7.76 1.82
C GLY A 130 13.14 6.81 2.82
N THR A 131 11.84 6.50 2.69
CA THR A 131 11.18 5.48 3.51
C THR A 131 11.47 4.07 2.99
N ARG A 132 11.41 3.08 3.89
CA ARG A 132 11.59 1.67 3.54
C ARG A 132 10.25 0.99 3.32
N ILE A 133 10.11 0.22 2.23
CA ILE A 133 9.00 -0.70 2.04
C ILE A 133 9.18 -1.88 3.01
N PRO A 134 8.20 -2.17 3.90
CA PRO A 134 8.33 -3.30 4.81
C PRO A 134 8.35 -4.64 4.07
N GLU A 135 8.87 -5.67 4.74
CA GLU A 135 8.76 -7.03 4.25
C GLU A 135 7.29 -7.46 4.17
N LEU A 136 6.82 -7.73 2.96
CA LEU A 136 5.48 -8.21 2.69
C LEU A 136 5.46 -9.14 1.48
N ARG A 137 4.34 -9.84 1.31
CA ARG A 137 4.10 -10.76 0.19
C ARG A 137 2.75 -10.41 -0.43
N LEU A 138 2.77 -10.19 -1.73
CA LEU A 138 1.57 -10.05 -2.57
C LEU A 138 1.46 -11.29 -3.45
N SER A 139 0.25 -11.68 -3.82
CA SER A 139 0.08 -12.71 -4.85
C SER A 139 0.38 -12.09 -6.21
N ASP A 140 1.26 -12.69 -7.01
CA ASP A 140 1.39 -12.31 -8.41
C ASP A 140 0.21 -12.84 -9.23
N HIS A 141 0.14 -12.45 -10.50
CA HIS A 141 -0.90 -12.88 -11.43
C HIS A 141 -0.96 -14.39 -11.66
N ASP A 142 0.09 -15.15 -11.30
CA ASP A 142 0.02 -16.61 -11.30
C ASP A 142 -0.58 -17.19 -10.02
N GLY A 143 -0.67 -16.38 -8.96
CA GLY A 143 -1.16 -16.73 -7.64
C GLY A 143 -0.04 -16.98 -6.63
N GLU A 144 1.21 -16.84 -7.05
CA GLU A 144 2.38 -17.14 -6.23
C GLU A 144 2.76 -15.95 -5.34
N PRO A 145 3.16 -16.19 -4.07
CA PRO A 145 3.58 -15.12 -3.18
C PRO A 145 4.91 -14.52 -3.65
N ARG A 146 4.92 -13.21 -3.91
CA ARG A 146 6.07 -12.45 -4.40
C ARG A 146 6.34 -11.22 -3.53
N ASP A 147 7.62 -10.90 -3.32
CA ASP A 147 8.03 -9.61 -2.73
C ASP A 147 7.83 -8.51 -3.79
N PRO A 148 7.20 -7.36 -3.44
CA PRO A 148 7.17 -6.23 -4.34
C PRO A 148 8.55 -5.71 -4.69
N VAL A 149 9.55 -5.84 -3.81
CA VAL A 149 10.92 -5.40 -4.08
C VAL A 149 11.76 -6.60 -4.54
N ALA A 150 12.26 -6.54 -5.76
CA ALA A 150 13.12 -7.60 -6.31
C ALA A 150 14.51 -7.56 -5.66
N ALA A 151 15.03 -8.74 -5.31
CA ALA A 151 16.32 -8.88 -4.63
C ALA A 151 17.51 -9.01 -5.60
N ASP A 152 17.24 -9.33 -6.86
CA ASP A 152 18.22 -9.66 -7.90
C ASP A 152 18.59 -8.47 -8.79
N THR A 153 17.84 -7.37 -8.72
CA THR A 153 18.12 -6.13 -9.48
C THR A 153 18.41 -4.97 -8.54
N PRO A 154 19.33 -4.05 -8.89
CA PRO A 154 19.57 -2.82 -8.15
C PRO A 154 18.32 -2.01 -7.82
N TYR A 155 17.38 -1.92 -8.76
CA TYR A 155 16.15 -1.16 -8.62
C TYR A 155 14.92 -1.98 -9.03
N THR A 156 13.79 -1.73 -8.37
CA THR A 156 12.47 -2.17 -8.78
C THR A 156 11.61 -0.93 -9.08
N VAL A 157 11.05 -0.87 -10.28
CA VAL A 157 10.02 0.11 -10.63
C VAL A 157 8.65 -0.50 -10.32
N LEU A 158 8.01 -0.01 -9.26
CA LEU A 158 6.68 -0.40 -8.82
C LEU A 158 5.66 0.61 -9.32
N TYR A 159 4.99 0.32 -10.42
CA TYR A 159 3.90 1.17 -10.91
C TYR A 159 2.55 0.65 -10.42
N CYS A 160 1.80 1.52 -9.76
CA CYS A 160 0.46 1.24 -9.26
C CYS A 160 -0.57 1.78 -10.23
N PHE A 161 -1.61 1.00 -10.53
CA PHE A 161 -2.65 1.39 -11.46
C PHE A 161 -4.06 1.06 -10.93
N PRO A 162 -5.07 1.90 -11.23
CA PRO A 162 -6.46 1.69 -10.81
C PRO A 162 -7.05 0.32 -11.18
N GLY A 163 -6.83 -0.12 -12.42
CA GLY A 163 -7.30 -1.41 -12.91
C GLY A 163 -7.26 -1.51 -14.43
N ALA A 164 -6.87 -2.68 -14.93
CA ALA A 164 -6.81 -2.98 -16.35
C ALA A 164 -7.34 -4.39 -16.62
N TYR A 165 -8.22 -4.53 -17.62
CA TYR A 165 -8.97 -5.77 -17.83
C TYR A 165 -8.77 -6.34 -19.24
N ALA A 166 -8.81 -7.67 -19.33
CA ALA A 166 -8.69 -8.41 -20.59
C ALA A 166 -9.88 -8.20 -21.55
N ARG A 167 -10.99 -7.62 -21.09
CA ARG A 167 -12.16 -7.36 -21.93
C ARG A 167 -12.67 -5.96 -21.68
N ALA A 168 -13.03 -5.23 -22.73
CA ALA A 168 -13.58 -3.88 -22.60
C ALA A 168 -14.85 -3.84 -21.73
N GLY A 169 -15.70 -4.88 -21.82
CA GLY A 169 -16.91 -4.98 -20.99
C GLY A 169 -16.67 -5.41 -19.53
N ALA A 170 -15.42 -5.66 -19.11
CA ALA A 170 -15.11 -6.01 -17.72
C ALA A 170 -14.79 -4.78 -16.85
N TYR A 171 -14.66 -3.59 -17.46
CA TYR A 171 -14.52 -2.36 -16.70
C TYR A 171 -15.83 -2.03 -15.96
N PRO A 172 -15.75 -1.50 -14.73
CA PRO A 172 -16.96 -1.11 -14.02
C PRO A 172 -17.78 -0.01 -14.72
N PRO A 173 -19.10 0.07 -14.48
CA PRO A 173 -19.92 1.18 -14.94
C PRO A 173 -19.35 2.54 -14.49
N GLY A 174 -19.35 3.53 -15.38
CA GLY A 174 -18.83 4.88 -15.10
C GLY A 174 -17.31 4.99 -15.03
N TRP A 175 -16.54 3.94 -15.35
CA TRP A 175 -15.08 3.95 -15.26
C TRP A 175 -14.42 5.08 -16.07
N ASN A 176 -14.94 5.34 -17.27
CA ASN A 176 -14.40 6.38 -18.15
C ASN A 176 -14.72 7.80 -17.69
N ASP A 177 -15.67 7.95 -16.76
CA ASP A 177 -16.08 9.24 -16.22
C ASP A 177 -15.27 9.64 -14.98
N ILE A 178 -14.47 8.73 -14.43
CA ILE A 178 -13.63 8.98 -13.25
C ILE A 178 -12.26 9.53 -13.72
N PRO A 179 -11.91 10.78 -13.41
CA PRO A 179 -10.63 11.36 -13.79
C PRO A 179 -9.45 10.53 -13.28
N GLY A 180 -8.50 10.20 -14.17
CA GLY A 180 -7.32 9.39 -13.86
C GLY A 180 -7.50 7.87 -13.95
N ALA A 181 -8.74 7.36 -14.05
CA ALA A 181 -9.01 5.92 -14.09
C ALA A 181 -8.70 5.25 -15.45
N PRO A 182 -9.00 5.87 -16.61
CA PRO A 182 -8.59 5.36 -17.92
C PRO A 182 -7.06 5.37 -18.11
N GLY A 183 -6.57 4.56 -19.07
CA GLY A 183 -5.16 4.57 -19.49
C GLY A 183 -4.28 3.44 -18.94
N CYS A 184 -4.76 2.62 -18.00
CA CYS A 184 -3.94 1.55 -17.39
C CYS A 184 -3.44 0.50 -18.41
N THR A 185 -4.22 0.19 -19.45
CA THR A 185 -3.76 -0.69 -20.54
C THR A 185 -2.63 -0.06 -21.33
N LEU A 186 -2.73 1.23 -21.67
CA LEU A 186 -1.67 1.96 -22.38
C LEU A 186 -0.40 1.99 -21.53
N GLU A 187 -0.50 2.38 -20.26
CA GLU A 187 0.62 2.42 -19.30
C GLU A 187 1.36 1.08 -19.23
N SER A 188 0.62 -0.02 -19.01
CA SER A 188 1.20 -1.36 -18.87
C SER A 188 1.89 -1.81 -20.16
N CYS A 189 1.30 -1.50 -21.31
CA CYS A 189 1.88 -1.76 -22.63
C CYS A 189 3.15 -0.93 -22.86
N THR A 190 3.17 0.34 -22.45
CA THR A 190 4.37 1.18 -22.53
C THR A 190 5.50 0.61 -21.67
N TYR A 191 5.23 0.19 -20.42
CA TYR A 191 6.21 -0.53 -19.62
C TYR A 191 6.71 -1.81 -20.29
N ARG A 192 5.83 -2.60 -20.93
CA ARG A 192 6.19 -3.83 -21.67
C ARG A 192 7.14 -3.52 -22.83
N ASP A 193 6.85 -2.46 -23.57
CA ASP A 193 7.59 -2.06 -24.77
C ASP A 193 8.96 -1.46 -24.39
N ARG A 194 9.06 -0.86 -23.19
CA ARG A 194 10.31 -0.31 -22.62
C ARG A 194 11.06 -1.25 -21.68
N LEU A 195 10.58 -2.48 -21.47
CA LEU A 195 11.13 -3.41 -20.48
C LEU A 195 12.63 -3.71 -20.67
N ALA A 196 13.08 -3.79 -21.93
CA ALA A 196 14.49 -4.01 -22.25
C ALA A 196 15.37 -2.84 -21.80
N ASP A 197 14.88 -1.60 -21.87
CA ASP A 197 15.61 -0.43 -21.44
C ASP A 197 15.73 -0.38 -19.92
N PHE A 198 14.65 -0.72 -19.18
CA PHE A 198 14.72 -0.86 -17.71
C PHE A 198 15.74 -1.92 -17.31
N THR A 199 15.70 -3.08 -17.97
CA THR A 199 16.64 -4.18 -17.72
C THR A 199 18.09 -3.74 -17.96
N ALA A 200 18.35 -3.02 -19.06
CA ALA A 200 19.68 -2.49 -19.40
C ALA A 200 20.19 -1.47 -18.37
N THR A 201 19.28 -0.78 -17.67
CA THR A 201 19.61 0.16 -16.58
C THR A 201 19.70 -0.50 -15.20
N GLY A 202 19.57 -1.83 -15.11
CA GLY A 202 19.63 -2.55 -13.83
C GLY A 202 18.33 -2.47 -13.01
N ALA A 203 17.19 -2.24 -13.66
CA ALA A 203 15.88 -2.26 -13.02
C ALA A 203 14.99 -3.38 -13.55
N THR A 204 14.16 -3.91 -12.66
CA THR A 204 12.98 -4.69 -13.05
C THR A 204 11.71 -3.83 -12.89
N VAL A 205 10.62 -4.24 -13.53
CA VAL A 205 9.32 -3.56 -13.48
C VAL A 205 8.29 -4.49 -12.85
N HIS A 206 7.54 -4.03 -11.86
CA HIS A 206 6.42 -4.74 -11.25
C HIS A 206 5.17 -3.86 -11.31
N GLY A 207 4.06 -4.38 -11.85
CA GLY A 207 2.77 -3.68 -11.81
C GLY A 207 1.99 -4.04 -10.56
N VAL A 208 1.28 -3.11 -9.95
CA VAL A 208 0.47 -3.36 -8.75
C VAL A 208 -0.94 -2.80 -8.90
N SER A 209 -1.96 -3.61 -8.58
CA SER A 209 -3.34 -3.14 -8.46
C SER A 209 -4.10 -3.94 -7.41
N THR A 210 -5.31 -3.51 -7.05
CA THR A 210 -6.20 -4.26 -6.13
C THR A 210 -7.02 -5.33 -6.86
N GLN A 211 -6.79 -5.55 -8.16
CA GLN A 211 -7.45 -6.62 -8.91
C GLN A 211 -7.01 -7.99 -8.40
N ARG A 212 -7.90 -8.98 -8.49
CA ARG A 212 -7.56 -10.35 -8.08
C ARG A 212 -6.51 -10.96 -9.02
N PRO A 213 -5.74 -11.96 -8.56
CA PRO A 213 -4.75 -12.63 -9.40
C PRO A 213 -5.31 -13.17 -10.73
N ASP A 214 -6.52 -13.72 -10.74
CA ASP A 214 -7.18 -14.22 -11.97
C ASP A 214 -7.43 -13.10 -12.99
N GLU A 215 -7.88 -11.92 -12.54
CA GLU A 215 -8.11 -10.76 -13.40
C GLU A 215 -6.81 -10.23 -14.00
N GLN A 216 -5.77 -10.13 -13.16
CA GLN A 216 -4.43 -9.71 -13.60
C GLN A 216 -3.82 -10.71 -14.58
N ARG A 217 -4.03 -12.02 -14.39
CA ARG A 217 -3.53 -13.08 -15.27
C ARG A 217 -4.10 -12.96 -16.68
N GLU A 218 -5.41 -12.79 -16.78
CA GLU A 218 -6.07 -12.67 -18.08
C GLU A 218 -5.66 -11.38 -18.78
N PHE A 219 -5.47 -10.28 -18.04
CA PHE A 219 -4.93 -9.04 -18.59
C PHE A 219 -3.48 -9.19 -19.08
N ALA A 220 -2.60 -9.76 -18.25
CA ALA A 220 -1.20 -10.00 -18.60
C ALA A 220 -1.05 -10.89 -19.84
N LYS A 221 -1.84 -11.96 -19.94
CA LYS A 221 -1.88 -12.83 -21.13
C LYS A 221 -2.33 -12.08 -22.38
N ARG A 222 -3.43 -11.32 -22.29
CA ARG A 222 -3.97 -10.57 -23.43
C ARG A 222 -2.94 -9.58 -23.99
N GLU A 223 -2.33 -8.81 -23.11
CA GLU A 223 -1.39 -7.76 -23.50
C GLU A 223 0.07 -8.26 -23.58
N ARG A 224 0.30 -9.56 -23.37
CA ARG A 224 1.62 -10.21 -23.43
C ARG A 224 2.66 -9.51 -22.53
N LEU A 225 2.26 -9.17 -21.30
CA LEU A 225 3.16 -8.56 -20.33
C LEU A 225 4.23 -9.58 -19.92
N ARG A 226 5.48 -9.12 -19.83
CA ARG A 226 6.67 -9.97 -19.57
C ARG A 226 7.28 -9.70 -18.19
N PHE A 227 6.47 -9.15 -17.30
CA PHE A 227 6.84 -8.78 -15.95
C PHE A 227 5.66 -9.06 -15.02
N PRO A 228 5.89 -9.26 -13.71
CA PRO A 228 4.82 -9.65 -12.81
C PRO A 228 3.86 -8.48 -12.56
N LEU A 229 2.56 -8.79 -12.59
CA LEU A 229 1.53 -8.01 -11.92
C LEU A 229 1.30 -8.60 -10.53
N LEU A 230 1.22 -7.75 -9.53
CA LEU A 230 1.02 -8.07 -8.12
C LEU A 230 -0.37 -7.60 -7.67
N SER A 231 -1.09 -8.49 -7.01
CA SER A 231 -2.40 -8.24 -6.44
C SER A 231 -2.26 -7.77 -4.99
N ASP A 232 -2.62 -6.51 -4.74
CA ASP A 232 -2.82 -5.97 -3.40
C ASP A 232 -4.31 -6.01 -3.00
N ALA A 233 -5.03 -7.08 -3.37
CA ALA A 233 -6.44 -7.24 -3.00
C ALA A 233 -6.67 -7.28 -1.47
N GLY A 234 -5.65 -7.66 -0.71
CA GLY A 234 -5.63 -7.61 0.76
C GLY A 234 -5.25 -6.25 1.35
N LEU A 235 -4.97 -5.24 0.50
CA LEU A 235 -4.64 -3.86 0.88
C LEU A 235 -3.40 -3.74 1.78
N SER A 236 -2.47 -4.68 1.67
CA SER A 236 -1.27 -4.74 2.51
C SER A 236 -0.23 -3.70 2.12
N LEU A 237 0.05 -3.54 0.82
CA LEU A 237 0.98 -2.51 0.35
C LEU A 237 0.37 -1.12 0.53
N ILE A 238 -0.91 -0.96 0.18
CA ILE A 238 -1.67 0.30 0.36
C ILE A 238 -1.62 0.75 1.81
N ALA A 239 -1.98 -0.11 2.76
CA ALA A 239 -2.02 0.27 4.17
C ALA A 239 -0.61 0.55 4.74
N ALA A 240 0.38 -0.25 4.34
CA ALA A 240 1.77 -0.06 4.76
C ALA A 240 2.33 1.29 4.31
N LEU A 241 2.12 1.67 3.05
CA LEU A 241 2.70 2.89 2.49
C LEU A 241 1.72 4.07 2.45
N ARG A 242 0.49 3.91 2.94
CA ARG A 242 -0.59 4.92 2.84
C ARG A 242 -0.82 5.38 1.40
N LEU A 243 -0.76 4.43 0.47
CA LEU A 243 -0.90 4.76 -0.94
C LEU A 243 -2.30 5.35 -1.19
N PRO A 244 -2.39 6.34 -2.10
CA PRO A 244 -3.63 7.01 -2.41
C PRO A 244 -4.60 6.03 -3.08
N THR A 245 -5.85 6.09 -2.65
CA THR A 245 -6.91 5.20 -3.13
C THR A 245 -8.16 5.98 -3.47
N PHE A 246 -9.05 5.35 -4.24
CA PHE A 246 -10.40 5.82 -4.48
C PHE A 246 -11.35 4.63 -4.51
N ARG A 247 -12.63 4.88 -4.29
CA ARG A 247 -13.66 3.82 -4.30
C ARG A 247 -14.35 3.80 -5.65
N ALA A 248 -14.35 2.65 -6.30
CA ALA A 248 -15.11 2.41 -7.53
C ALA A 248 -15.63 0.96 -7.54
N ALA A 249 -16.91 0.81 -7.91
CA ALA A 249 -17.57 -0.50 -8.00
C ALA A 249 -17.51 -1.33 -6.70
N GLY A 250 -17.64 -0.66 -5.55
CA GLY A 250 -17.60 -1.31 -4.22
C GLY A 250 -16.21 -1.72 -3.74
N ALA A 251 -15.15 -1.50 -4.53
CA ALA A 251 -13.78 -1.82 -4.16
C ALA A 251 -12.92 -0.56 -3.98
N SER A 252 -11.94 -0.63 -3.08
CA SER A 252 -10.84 0.34 -3.04
C SER A 252 -9.88 0.04 -4.18
N ARG A 253 -9.50 1.08 -4.94
CA ARG A 253 -8.60 1.03 -6.09
C ARG A 253 -7.43 1.96 -5.82
N LEU A 254 -6.23 1.56 -6.20
CA LEU A 254 -5.04 2.43 -6.17
C LEU A 254 -5.25 3.60 -7.15
N LYS A 255 -4.89 4.81 -6.74
CA LYS A 255 -4.64 5.87 -7.73
C LYS A 255 -3.31 5.58 -8.43
N ARG A 256 -3.14 6.13 -9.63
CA ARG A 256 -1.95 5.87 -10.43
C ARG A 256 -0.74 6.56 -9.83
N LEU A 257 0.33 5.81 -9.55
CA LEU A 257 1.62 6.34 -9.08
C LEU A 257 2.75 5.38 -9.45
N THR A 258 3.99 5.87 -9.50
CA THR A 258 5.17 5.03 -9.69
C THR A 258 6.15 5.24 -8.54
N LEU A 259 6.71 4.15 -8.01
CA LEU A 259 7.81 4.17 -7.05
C LEU A 259 9.05 3.52 -7.68
N VAL A 260 10.21 4.16 -7.57
CA VAL A 260 11.50 3.49 -7.83
C VAL A 260 12.11 3.12 -6.49
N VAL A 261 12.37 1.84 -6.28
CA VAL A 261 12.80 1.30 -4.98
C VAL A 261 14.13 0.58 -5.16
N ASP A 262 15.09 0.82 -4.29
CA ASP A 262 16.36 0.09 -4.32
C ASP A 262 16.26 -1.31 -3.68
N ARG A 263 17.33 -2.10 -3.84
CA ARG A 263 17.44 -3.45 -3.23
C ARG A 263 17.42 -3.41 -1.70
N GLU A 264 17.80 -2.30 -1.08
CA GLU A 264 17.68 -2.06 0.36
C GLU A 264 16.24 -1.71 0.79
N ARG A 265 15.27 -1.76 -0.15
CA ARG A 265 13.85 -1.49 0.04
C ARG A 265 13.53 -0.01 0.26
N VAL A 266 14.47 0.91 0.03
CA VAL A 266 14.27 2.35 0.18
C VAL A 266 13.64 2.91 -1.10
N VAL A 267 12.56 3.67 -0.95
CA VAL A 267 11.97 4.43 -2.07
C VAL A 267 12.93 5.56 -2.44
N ARG A 268 13.42 5.56 -3.67
CA ARG A 268 14.40 6.52 -4.20
C ARG A 268 13.78 7.60 -5.06
N ASP A 269 12.66 7.30 -5.72
CA ASP A 269 11.93 8.23 -6.56
C ASP A 269 10.43 7.91 -6.50
N VAL A 270 9.60 8.95 -6.66
CA VAL A 270 8.14 8.88 -6.59
C VAL A 270 7.58 9.74 -7.71
N GLN A 271 6.56 9.23 -8.41
CA GLN A 271 5.78 9.97 -9.39
C GLN A 271 4.31 9.93 -9.00
N TYR A 272 3.76 11.09 -8.62
CA TYR A 272 2.36 11.25 -8.29
C TYR A 272 1.99 12.73 -8.18
N PRO A 273 0.86 13.21 -8.74
CA PRO A 273 -0.05 12.52 -9.65
C PRO A 273 0.61 12.14 -10.98
N VAL A 274 -0.01 11.21 -11.71
CA VAL A 274 0.43 10.80 -13.04
C VAL A 274 -0.61 11.25 -14.09
N PRO A 275 -0.47 12.46 -14.66
CA PRO A 275 -1.43 12.99 -15.64
C PRO A 275 -1.25 12.38 -17.04
N ASP A 276 -0.02 12.01 -17.41
CA ASP A 276 0.32 11.36 -18.68
C ASP A 276 1.03 10.04 -18.40
N VAL A 277 0.38 8.94 -18.78
CA VAL A 277 0.87 7.59 -18.51
C VAL A 277 2.10 7.23 -19.34
N VAL A 278 2.25 7.79 -20.54
CA VAL A 278 3.41 7.49 -21.39
C VAL A 278 4.62 8.27 -20.89
N ALA A 279 4.43 9.56 -20.58
CA ALA A 279 5.49 10.39 -20.01
C ALA A 279 6.00 9.83 -18.68
N SER A 280 5.12 9.32 -17.81
CA SER A 280 5.52 8.70 -16.54
C SER A 280 6.45 7.49 -16.72
N VAL A 281 6.25 6.65 -17.75
CA VAL A 281 7.18 5.54 -18.03
C VAL A 281 8.56 6.06 -18.43
N GLU A 282 8.62 7.10 -19.27
CA GLU A 282 9.88 7.74 -19.65
C GLU A 282 10.59 8.36 -18.44
N GLU A 283 9.85 9.05 -17.58
CA GLU A 283 10.36 9.64 -16.35
C GLU A 283 10.87 8.59 -15.38
N ALA A 284 10.19 7.44 -15.27
CA ALA A 284 10.61 6.35 -14.38
C ALA A 284 11.94 5.75 -14.86
N LEU A 285 12.06 5.56 -16.17
CA LEU A 285 13.32 5.12 -16.78
C LEU A 285 14.44 6.16 -16.60
N ALA A 286 14.13 7.44 -16.75
CA ALA A 286 15.09 8.53 -16.51
C ALA A 286 15.53 8.57 -15.04
N ALA A 287 14.61 8.34 -14.09
CA ALA A 287 14.91 8.26 -12.66
C ALA A 287 15.89 7.12 -12.36
N VAL A 288 15.63 5.91 -12.88
CA VAL A 288 16.55 4.77 -12.73
C VAL A 288 17.92 5.08 -13.32
N ARG A 289 18.00 5.72 -14.50
CA ARG A 289 19.28 6.12 -15.11
C ARG A 289 20.06 7.10 -14.22
N ARG A 290 19.38 8.12 -13.67
CA ARG A 290 20.01 9.08 -12.74
C ARG A 290 20.56 8.37 -11.50
N LEU A 291 19.76 7.49 -10.90
CA LEU A 291 20.15 6.73 -9.70
C LEU A 291 21.25 5.68 -9.96
N GLY A 292 21.36 5.16 -11.18
CA GLY A 292 22.37 4.18 -11.58
C GLY A 292 23.69 4.80 -12.06
N SER A 293 23.77 6.12 -12.20
CA SER A 293 24.99 6.79 -12.63
C SER A 293 25.93 6.96 -11.42
N PRO A 294 27.21 6.55 -11.50
CA PRO A 294 28.16 6.77 -10.41
C PRO A 294 28.37 8.28 -10.19
N GLU A 295 28.44 8.69 -8.90
CA GLU A 295 28.88 10.03 -8.50
C GLU A 295 30.35 10.29 -8.88
#